data_AF-A0AAN5C5T2-F1
#
_entry.id   AF-A0AAN5C5T2-F1
#
_cell.length_a   1.000
_cell.length_b   1.000
_cell.length_c   1.000
_cell.angle_alpha   90.00
_cell.angle_beta   90.00
_cell.angle_gamma   90.00
#
_symmetry.space_group_name_H-M   'P 1'
#
loop_
_entity.id
_entity.type
_entity.pdbx_description
1 polymer ?
#
loop_
_entity_poly.entity_id
_entity_poly.type
_entity_poly.pdbx_seq_one_letter_code
_entity_poly.pdbx_strand_id
1 'polypeptide(L)'
;CLLLHLAVAIPLLASALPIPKANKNYLHYAQVGGHALLGLILTIYPSCLLAWTVEGDFHELHSFMQSYVGVFHVAIAASIHHQGPGKQGRPFIFARLLSAFFVLFTRLFAAWHLSEKSTRGLLISAEFVTSSLILDGAWLAAEIIRFIREEESEMDRLAALSAEANRYNESKFSCYLVNALYADAAAALCYAIFHFAFPQNILKLVIKPSLDLDSHHYMWCRVFGALWLMPAVGSLVAVHSTPALQLTHLLQRLVVQVGIFVLHVYGHWIINVFSPNHITAFMIAGFFMSFHISTFYRYKKAFASEPKQSISVKKIK
;
A
#
# COMPACT_ATOMS: atom_id res chain seq x y z
N CYS A 1 17.92 5.38 -16.19
CA CYS A 1 16.85 5.35 -15.18
C CYS A 1 15.45 5.11 -15.76
N LEU A 2 15.08 5.76 -16.87
CA LEU A 2 13.79 5.51 -17.57
C LEU A 2 13.49 4.03 -17.83
N LEU A 3 14.49 3.24 -18.25
CA LEU A 3 14.34 1.79 -18.43
C LEU A 3 13.88 1.07 -17.16
N LEU A 4 14.35 1.48 -15.99
CA LEU A 4 13.94 0.89 -14.71
C LEU A 4 12.49 1.26 -14.36
N HIS A 5 12.07 2.48 -14.67
CA HIS A 5 10.67 2.91 -14.52
C HIS A 5 9.75 2.10 -15.43
N LEU A 6 10.15 1.93 -16.69
CA LEU A 6 9.41 1.12 -17.66
C LEU A 6 9.37 -0.36 -17.26
N ALA A 7 10.46 -0.91 -16.72
CA ALA A 7 10.52 -2.29 -16.23
C ALA A 7 9.53 -2.56 -15.10
N VAL A 8 9.16 -1.53 -14.31
CA VAL A 8 8.10 -1.60 -13.30
C VAL A 8 6.72 -1.35 -13.89
N ALA A 9 6.57 -0.30 -14.71
CA ALA A 9 5.29 0.15 -15.23
C ALA A 9 4.66 -0.84 -16.23
N ILE A 10 5.47 -1.46 -17.08
CA ILE A 10 5.00 -2.39 -18.11
C ILE A 10 4.30 -3.61 -17.49
N PRO A 11 4.88 -4.34 -16.51
CA PRO A 11 4.17 -5.41 -15.83
C PRO A 11 2.84 -4.99 -15.19
N LEU A 12 2.79 -3.81 -14.54
CA LEU A 12 1.56 -3.29 -13.94
C LEU A 12 0.47 -3.07 -14.99
N LEU A 13 0.78 -2.40 -16.11
CA LEU A 13 -0.17 -2.14 -17.18
C LEU A 13 -0.58 -3.42 -17.91
N ALA A 14 0.40 -4.24 -18.30
CA ALA A 14 0.17 -5.51 -18.98
C ALA A 14 -0.73 -6.44 -18.16
N SER A 15 -0.60 -6.40 -16.83
CA SER A 15 -1.43 -7.20 -15.93
C SER A 15 -2.91 -6.82 -15.93
N ALA A 16 -3.24 -5.56 -16.29
CA ALA A 16 -4.61 -5.03 -16.26
C ALA A 16 -5.28 -5.01 -17.65
N LEU A 17 -4.51 -4.91 -18.72
CA LEU A 17 -5.04 -4.79 -20.08
C LEU A 17 -5.82 -6.04 -20.53
N PRO A 18 -6.89 -5.89 -21.34
CA PRO A 18 -7.66 -7.00 -21.89
C PRO A 18 -6.93 -7.64 -23.07
N ILE A 19 -5.81 -8.32 -22.80
CA ILE A 19 -5.00 -8.97 -23.83
C ILE A 19 -5.72 -10.26 -24.29
N PRO A 20 -6.16 -10.36 -25.57
CA PRO A 20 -6.83 -11.55 -26.07
C PRO A 20 -5.94 -12.79 -25.92
N LYS A 21 -6.52 -13.90 -25.45
CA LYS A 21 -5.82 -15.19 -25.22
C LYS A 21 -4.71 -15.17 -24.15
N ALA A 22 -4.54 -14.07 -23.41
CA ALA A 22 -3.58 -14.06 -22.31
C ALA A 22 -4.02 -15.02 -21.19
N ASN A 23 -3.06 -15.81 -20.70
CA ASN A 23 -3.28 -16.72 -19.59
C ASN A 23 -3.54 -15.90 -18.31
N LYS A 24 -4.62 -16.20 -17.58
CA LYS A 24 -4.96 -15.55 -16.30
C LYS A 24 -3.81 -15.64 -15.28
N ASN A 25 -3.04 -16.72 -15.30
CA ASN A 25 -1.86 -16.89 -14.45
C ASN A 25 -0.75 -15.90 -14.82
N TYR A 26 -0.53 -15.67 -16.12
CA TYR A 26 0.46 -14.69 -16.58
C TYR A 26 0.08 -13.28 -16.14
N LEU A 27 -1.18 -12.87 -16.32
CA LEU A 27 -1.67 -11.57 -15.88
C LEU A 27 -1.58 -11.40 -14.36
N HIS A 28 -1.86 -12.46 -13.61
CA HIS A 28 -1.69 -12.49 -12.16
C HIS A 28 -0.23 -12.28 -11.74
N TYR A 29 0.71 -13.07 -12.29
CA TYR A 29 2.12 -12.95 -11.95
C TYR A 29 2.75 -11.64 -12.45
N ALA A 30 2.26 -11.06 -13.54
CA ALA A 30 2.67 -9.73 -13.99
C ALA A 30 2.30 -8.65 -12.95
N GLN A 31 1.12 -8.76 -12.31
CA GLN A 31 0.72 -7.84 -11.25
C GLN A 31 1.60 -7.99 -10.00
N VAL A 32 1.78 -9.24 -9.54
CA VAL A 32 2.63 -9.56 -8.40
C VAL A 32 4.05 -9.06 -8.65
N GLY A 33 4.60 -9.36 -9.83
CA GLY A 33 5.95 -8.95 -10.24
C GLY A 33 6.10 -7.43 -10.31
N GLY A 34 5.12 -6.71 -10.88
CA GLY A 34 5.15 -5.24 -10.94
C GLY A 34 5.20 -4.58 -9.56
N HIS A 35 4.31 -5.00 -8.65
CA HIS A 35 4.31 -4.48 -7.28
C HIS A 35 5.54 -4.93 -6.48
N ALA A 36 5.96 -6.20 -6.61
CA ALA A 36 7.13 -6.71 -5.90
C ALA A 36 8.41 -5.99 -6.33
N LEU A 37 8.60 -5.80 -7.65
CA LEU A 37 9.76 -5.11 -8.18
C LEU A 37 9.80 -3.65 -7.71
N LEU A 38 8.70 -2.91 -7.83
CA LEU A 38 8.61 -1.54 -7.31
C LEU A 38 8.89 -1.48 -5.81
N GLY A 39 8.24 -2.37 -5.04
CA GLY A 39 8.37 -2.43 -3.60
C GLY A 39 9.79 -2.73 -3.14
N LEU A 40 10.45 -3.73 -3.74
CA LEU A 40 11.82 -4.09 -3.41
C LEU A 40 12.81 -2.98 -3.78
N ILE A 41 12.66 -2.38 -4.97
CA ILE A 41 13.52 -1.27 -5.39
C ILE A 41 13.38 -0.09 -4.41
N LEU A 42 12.15 0.35 -4.12
CA LEU A 42 11.94 1.47 -3.20
C LEU A 42 12.38 1.16 -1.77
N THR A 43 12.28 -0.09 -1.32
CA THR A 43 12.69 -0.46 0.04
C THR A 43 14.22 -0.54 0.18
N ILE A 44 14.91 -1.16 -0.79
CA ILE A 44 16.34 -1.49 -0.69
C ILE A 44 17.22 -0.38 -1.28
N TYR A 45 16.87 0.15 -2.45
CA TYR A 45 17.68 1.14 -3.15
C TYR A 45 16.83 2.20 -3.87
N PRO A 46 16.03 2.99 -3.12
CA PRO A 46 15.12 3.97 -3.71
C PRO A 46 15.86 5.00 -4.57
N SER A 47 17.11 5.34 -4.23
CA SER A 47 17.91 6.32 -4.97
C SER A 47 18.03 6.01 -6.47
N CYS A 48 18.00 4.74 -6.88
CA CYS A 48 18.11 4.39 -8.31
C CYS A 48 16.90 4.83 -9.14
N LEU A 49 15.73 5.01 -8.54
CA LEU A 49 14.55 5.53 -9.23
C LEU A 49 14.47 7.07 -9.17
N LEU A 50 15.16 7.73 -8.23
CA LEU A 50 14.83 9.11 -7.89
C LEU A 50 15.98 10.10 -7.93
N ALA A 51 17.23 9.67 -7.80
CA ALA A 51 18.37 10.61 -7.81
C ALA A 51 18.43 11.44 -9.10
N TRP A 52 17.86 10.95 -10.20
CA TRP A 52 17.77 11.66 -11.49
C TRP A 52 16.50 12.51 -11.65
N THR A 53 15.52 12.37 -10.74
CA THR A 53 14.26 13.13 -10.77
C THR A 53 14.31 14.42 -9.96
N VAL A 54 15.47 14.73 -9.38
CA VAL A 54 15.61 15.86 -8.48
C VAL A 54 16.95 16.54 -8.72
N GLU A 55 16.95 17.86 -8.77
CA GLU A 55 18.16 18.67 -8.90
C GLU A 55 18.50 19.30 -7.55
N GLY A 56 19.72 19.08 -7.05
CA GLY A 56 20.16 19.63 -5.76
C GLY A 56 20.78 18.56 -4.84
N ASP A 57 20.80 18.86 -3.53
CA ASP A 57 21.46 18.01 -2.53
C ASP A 57 20.60 16.82 -2.09
N PHE A 58 20.54 15.80 -2.97
CA PHE A 58 19.85 14.55 -2.67
C PHE A 58 20.66 13.70 -1.70
N HIS A 59 20.25 13.68 -0.43
CA HIS A 59 20.89 12.89 0.62
C HIS A 59 20.07 11.68 1.09
N GLU A 60 20.67 10.90 2.00
CA GLU A 60 20.16 9.60 2.48
C GLU A 60 18.74 9.64 3.06
N LEU A 61 18.36 10.68 3.81
CA LEU A 61 17.00 10.81 4.36
C LEU A 61 15.91 10.86 3.27
N HIS A 62 16.16 11.47 2.11
CA HIS A 62 15.21 11.45 0.98
C HIS A 62 14.96 10.04 0.49
N SER A 63 16.02 9.22 0.44
CA SER A 63 15.93 7.82 0.05
C SER A 63 15.19 7.01 1.12
N PHE A 64 15.54 7.21 2.39
CA PHE A 64 14.93 6.48 3.51
C PHE A 64 13.42 6.70 3.63
N MET A 65 12.92 7.94 3.46
CA MET A 65 11.49 8.21 3.54
C MET A 65 10.67 7.45 2.48
N GLN A 66 11.30 7.09 1.36
CA GLN A 66 10.64 6.39 0.26
C GLN A 66 10.59 4.88 0.47
N SER A 67 11.50 4.33 1.27
CA SER A 67 11.44 2.94 1.68
C SER A 67 10.11 2.60 2.34
N TYR A 68 9.48 3.56 3.03
CA TYR A 68 8.13 3.40 3.56
C TYR A 68 7.08 3.14 2.47
N VAL A 69 7.20 3.75 1.29
CA VAL A 69 6.34 3.47 0.13
C VAL A 69 6.58 2.06 -0.40
N GLY A 70 7.84 1.67 -0.48
CA GLY A 70 8.24 0.34 -0.93
C GLY A 70 7.55 -0.79 -0.15
N VAL A 71 7.46 -0.64 1.18
CA VAL A 71 6.80 -1.61 2.07
C VAL A 71 5.32 -1.84 1.68
N PHE A 72 4.58 -0.81 1.28
CA PHE A 72 3.19 -0.97 0.84
C PHE A 72 3.09 -1.76 -0.47
N HIS A 73 3.99 -1.51 -1.43
CA HIS A 73 4.02 -2.27 -2.68
C HIS A 73 4.42 -3.74 -2.46
N VAL A 74 5.38 -4.02 -1.58
CA VAL A 74 5.71 -5.40 -1.17
C VAL A 74 4.50 -6.08 -0.53
N ALA A 75 3.76 -5.37 0.32
CA ALA A 75 2.56 -5.91 0.94
C ALA A 75 1.45 -6.21 -0.07
N ILE A 76 1.21 -5.32 -1.05
CA ILE A 76 0.26 -5.55 -2.14
C ILE A 76 0.67 -6.80 -2.94
N ALA A 77 1.95 -6.95 -3.28
CA ALA A 77 2.43 -8.12 -3.99
C ALA A 77 2.21 -9.41 -3.18
N ALA A 78 2.52 -9.39 -1.89
CA ALA A 78 2.35 -10.52 -0.98
C ALA A 78 0.88 -10.93 -0.84
N SER A 79 -0.04 -9.96 -0.72
CA SER A 79 -1.47 -10.24 -0.59
C SER A 79 -2.06 -10.81 -1.88
N ILE A 80 -1.74 -10.22 -3.04
CA ILE A 80 -2.17 -10.74 -4.34
C ILE A 80 -1.62 -12.15 -4.54
N HIS A 81 -0.33 -12.37 -4.27
CA HIS A 81 0.28 -13.70 -4.41
C HIS A 81 -0.40 -14.75 -3.52
N HIS A 82 -0.69 -14.39 -2.26
CA HIS A 82 -1.37 -15.29 -1.32
C HIS A 82 -2.79 -15.66 -1.76
N GLN A 83 -3.51 -14.69 -2.34
CA GLN A 83 -4.85 -14.90 -2.87
C GLN A 83 -4.86 -15.82 -4.10
N GLY A 84 -3.81 -15.79 -4.91
CA GLY A 84 -3.70 -16.54 -6.15
C GLY A 84 -4.48 -15.91 -7.32
N PRO A 85 -4.53 -16.59 -8.47
CA PRO A 85 -5.24 -16.08 -9.65
C PRO A 85 -6.76 -16.12 -9.41
N GLY A 86 -7.43 -14.96 -9.51
CA GLY A 86 -8.87 -14.89 -9.30
C GLY A 86 -9.39 -13.47 -9.04
N LYS A 87 -10.64 -13.39 -8.58
CA LYS A 87 -11.29 -12.15 -8.15
C LYS A 87 -10.58 -11.60 -6.92
N GLN A 88 -10.26 -10.31 -6.94
CA GLN A 88 -9.63 -9.61 -5.81
C GLN A 88 -10.65 -8.96 -4.88
N GLY A 89 -11.91 -8.91 -5.32
CA GLY A 89 -12.95 -8.16 -4.63
C GLY A 89 -12.87 -6.70 -5.03
N ARG A 90 -13.91 -6.23 -5.72
CA ARG A 90 -14.01 -4.87 -6.24
C ARG A 90 -13.73 -3.77 -5.19
N PRO A 91 -14.17 -3.91 -3.92
CA PRO A 91 -13.84 -2.91 -2.91
C PRO A 91 -12.36 -2.84 -2.51
N PHE A 92 -11.63 -3.96 -2.54
CA PHE A 92 -10.18 -3.95 -2.28
C PHE A 92 -9.39 -3.32 -3.44
N ILE A 93 -9.85 -3.55 -4.67
CA ILE A 93 -9.33 -2.85 -5.86
C ILE A 93 -9.59 -1.34 -5.71
N PHE A 94 -10.79 -0.96 -5.27
CA PHE A 94 -11.11 0.45 -5.01
C PHE A 94 -10.23 1.08 -3.94
N ALA A 95 -9.93 0.37 -2.84
CA ALA A 95 -9.02 0.87 -1.80
C ALA A 95 -7.61 1.15 -2.34
N ARG A 96 -7.08 0.28 -3.21
CA ARG A 96 -5.80 0.50 -3.91
C ARG A 96 -5.87 1.64 -4.91
N LEU A 97 -6.95 1.70 -5.69
CA LEU A 97 -7.23 2.76 -6.65
C LEU A 97 -7.22 4.14 -5.97
N LEU A 98 -7.91 4.26 -4.83
CA LEU A 98 -7.96 5.48 -4.04
C LEU A 98 -6.57 5.92 -3.58
N SER A 99 -5.75 4.99 -3.09
CA SER A 99 -4.38 5.30 -2.68
C SER A 99 -3.50 5.68 -3.86
N ALA A 100 -3.56 4.94 -4.97
CA ALA A 100 -2.81 5.25 -6.19
C ALA A 100 -3.14 6.65 -6.71
N PHE A 101 -4.42 7.03 -6.67
CA PHE A 101 -4.87 8.37 -7.03
C PHE A 101 -4.24 9.43 -6.12
N PHE A 102 -4.38 9.30 -4.80
CA PHE A 102 -3.85 10.30 -3.87
C PHE A 102 -2.31 10.36 -3.89
N VAL A 103 -1.62 9.23 -4.09
CA VAL A 103 -0.16 9.17 -4.25
C VAL A 103 0.28 9.98 -5.48
N LEU A 104 -0.30 9.68 -6.65
CA LEU A 104 0.03 10.38 -7.90
C LEU A 104 -0.26 11.88 -7.77
N PHE A 105 -1.47 12.25 -7.33
CA PHE A 105 -1.87 13.64 -7.25
C PHE A 105 -1.07 14.43 -6.21
N THR A 106 -0.67 13.80 -5.09
CA THR A 106 0.22 14.45 -4.12
C THR A 106 1.57 14.79 -4.74
N ARG A 107 2.13 13.89 -5.55
CA ARG A 107 3.41 14.12 -6.25
C ARG A 107 3.28 15.16 -7.35
N LEU A 108 2.23 15.09 -8.17
CA LEU A 108 1.99 16.07 -9.25
C LEU A 108 1.68 17.46 -8.69
N PHE A 109 0.92 17.54 -7.60
CA PHE A 109 0.65 18.83 -6.94
C PHE A 109 1.92 19.40 -6.30
N ALA A 110 2.76 18.57 -5.68
CA ALA A 110 4.06 19.01 -5.19
C ALA A 110 4.95 19.50 -6.33
N ALA A 111 5.00 18.78 -7.46
CA ALA A 111 5.71 19.20 -8.67
C ALA A 111 5.27 20.58 -9.15
N TRP A 112 3.97 20.77 -9.32
CA TRP A 112 3.40 22.05 -9.72
C TRP A 112 3.72 23.15 -8.70
N HIS A 113 3.43 22.93 -7.42
CA HIS A 113 3.61 23.94 -6.36
C HIS A 113 5.06 24.38 -6.19
N LEU A 114 6.01 23.43 -6.29
CA LEU A 114 7.43 23.69 -6.12
C LEU A 114 8.07 24.27 -7.39
N SER A 115 7.48 24.05 -8.56
CA SER A 115 7.87 24.74 -9.80
C SER A 115 7.50 26.22 -9.79
N GLU A 116 6.39 26.60 -9.13
CA GLU A 116 5.91 27.99 -9.10
C GLU A 116 6.54 28.82 -7.96
N LYS A 117 6.86 28.17 -6.84
CA LYS A 117 7.45 28.84 -5.68
C LYS A 117 8.91 28.44 -5.55
N SER A 118 9.81 29.37 -5.88
CA SER A 118 11.23 29.27 -5.54
C SER A 118 11.37 28.93 -4.05
N THR A 119 11.65 27.67 -3.77
CA THR A 119 11.75 27.13 -2.41
C THR A 119 13.20 26.73 -2.19
N ARG A 120 13.74 27.04 -1.01
CA ARG A 120 15.07 26.55 -0.60
C ARG A 120 15.06 25.01 -0.65
N GLY A 121 16.06 24.43 -1.31
CA GLY A 121 16.28 22.98 -1.33
C GLY A 121 16.30 22.41 -2.75
N LEU A 122 15.93 21.14 -2.87
CA LEU A 122 15.87 20.39 -4.12
C LEU A 122 14.78 20.95 -5.07
N LEU A 123 15.17 21.21 -6.32
CA LEU A 123 14.26 21.59 -7.40
C LEU A 123 13.68 20.33 -8.05
N ILE A 124 12.39 20.40 -8.39
CA ILE A 124 11.74 19.34 -9.14
C ILE A 124 12.14 19.44 -10.60
N SER A 125 12.83 18.41 -11.09
CA SER A 125 13.25 18.35 -12.49
C SER A 125 12.07 18.00 -13.40
N ALA A 126 12.18 18.27 -14.71
CA ALA A 126 11.15 17.89 -15.68
C ALA A 126 10.89 16.36 -15.66
N GLU A 127 11.94 15.60 -15.39
CA GLU A 127 11.94 14.14 -15.28
C GLU A 127 11.11 13.63 -14.09
N PHE A 128 10.91 14.44 -13.04
CA PHE A 128 10.08 14.06 -11.90
C PHE A 128 8.63 13.83 -12.29
N VAL A 129 8.06 14.73 -13.10
CA VAL A 129 6.68 14.63 -13.57
C VAL A 129 6.53 13.39 -14.44
N THR A 130 7.43 13.20 -15.40
CA THR A 130 7.46 12.01 -16.26
C THR A 130 7.58 10.73 -15.43
N SER A 131 8.47 10.69 -14.44
CA SER A 131 8.67 9.52 -13.58
C SER A 131 7.47 9.20 -12.71
N SER A 132 6.82 10.22 -12.16
CA SER A 132 5.59 10.08 -11.36
C SER A 132 4.44 9.56 -12.23
N LEU A 133 4.30 10.04 -13.47
CA LEU A 133 3.31 9.53 -14.42
C LEU A 133 3.60 8.07 -14.84
N ILE A 134 4.87 7.72 -15.07
CA ILE A 134 5.22 6.35 -15.46
C ILE A 134 5.01 5.37 -14.32
N LEU A 135 5.37 5.70 -13.08
CA LEU A 135 5.23 4.76 -11.95
C LEU A 135 3.82 4.80 -11.36
N ASP A 136 3.44 5.93 -10.77
CA ASP A 136 2.18 6.07 -10.04
C ASP A 136 1.00 6.18 -10.99
N GLY A 137 1.18 6.81 -12.16
CA GLY A 137 0.17 6.84 -13.22
C GLY A 137 -0.08 5.46 -13.84
N ALA A 138 0.95 4.63 -14.04
CA ALA A 138 0.75 3.24 -14.48
C ALA A 138 0.02 2.40 -13.44
N TRP A 139 0.37 2.55 -12.15
CA TRP A 139 -0.35 1.90 -11.06
C TRP A 139 -1.81 2.34 -11.03
N LEU A 140 -2.09 3.65 -11.06
CA LEU A 140 -3.44 4.19 -11.09
C LEU A 140 -4.24 3.65 -12.28
N ALA A 141 -3.69 3.73 -13.49
CA ALA A 141 -4.35 3.24 -14.70
C ALA A 141 -4.65 1.73 -14.62
N ALA A 142 -3.71 0.93 -14.10
CA ALA A 142 -3.91 -0.49 -13.92
C ALA A 142 -5.07 -0.79 -12.95
N GLU A 143 -5.17 -0.07 -11.82
CA GLU A 143 -6.27 -0.25 -10.87
C GLU A 143 -7.61 0.26 -11.43
N ILE A 144 -7.64 1.34 -12.22
CA ILE A 144 -8.86 1.81 -12.91
C ILE A 144 -9.39 0.71 -13.84
N ILE A 145 -8.53 0.16 -14.70
CA ILE A 145 -8.91 -0.87 -15.65
C ILE A 145 -9.42 -2.11 -14.90
N ARG A 146 -8.75 -2.52 -13.82
CA ARG A 146 -9.19 -3.64 -12.99
C ARG A 146 -10.53 -3.37 -12.32
N PHE A 147 -10.74 -2.19 -11.78
CA PHE A 147 -11.99 -1.81 -11.11
C PHE A 147 -13.18 -1.84 -12.07
N ILE A 148 -12.99 -1.41 -13.32
CA ILE A 148 -14.02 -1.46 -14.37
C ILE A 148 -14.32 -2.91 -14.78
N ARG A 149 -13.30 -3.76 -14.83
CA ARG A 149 -13.41 -5.16 -15.29
C ARG A 149 -13.82 -6.16 -14.22
N GLU A 150 -13.67 -5.83 -12.94
CA GLU A 150 -14.05 -6.72 -11.84
C GLU A 150 -15.58 -6.79 -11.76
N GLU A 151 -16.14 -7.85 -12.33
CA GLU A 151 -17.56 -8.14 -12.25
C GLU A 151 -17.90 -8.85 -10.93
N GLU A 152 -18.88 -8.32 -10.23
CA GLU A 152 -19.49 -8.93 -9.05
C GLU A 152 -20.94 -9.26 -9.40
N SER A 153 -21.29 -10.54 -9.46
CA SER A 153 -22.67 -10.91 -9.76
C SER A 153 -23.56 -10.72 -8.53
N GLU A 154 -24.85 -10.42 -8.74
CA GLU A 154 -25.81 -10.33 -7.64
C GLU A 154 -25.87 -11.63 -6.83
N MET A 155 -25.69 -12.77 -7.50
CA MET A 155 -25.61 -14.08 -6.85
C MET A 155 -24.37 -14.23 -5.96
N ASP A 156 -23.21 -13.68 -6.35
CA ASP A 156 -22.01 -13.68 -5.52
C ASP A 156 -22.25 -12.88 -4.22
N ARG A 157 -22.92 -11.72 -4.34
CA ARG A 157 -23.29 -10.88 -3.19
C ARG A 157 -24.27 -11.58 -2.26
N LEU A 158 -25.32 -12.17 -2.83
CA LEU A 158 -26.33 -12.90 -2.04
C LEU A 158 -25.70 -14.09 -1.31
N ALA A 159 -24.79 -14.82 -1.97
CA ALA A 159 -24.06 -15.92 -1.36
C ALA A 159 -23.15 -15.45 -0.22
N ALA A 160 -22.47 -14.30 -0.38
CA ALA A 160 -21.64 -13.72 0.69
C ALA A 160 -22.48 -13.32 1.92
N LEU A 161 -23.62 -12.64 1.70
CA LEU A 161 -24.56 -12.26 2.77
C LEU A 161 -25.16 -13.48 3.48
N SER A 162 -25.58 -14.49 2.72
CA SER A 162 -26.11 -15.73 3.28
C SER A 162 -25.04 -16.46 4.11
N ALA A 163 -23.79 -16.50 3.63
CA ALA A 163 -22.68 -17.08 4.39
C ALA A 163 -22.39 -16.32 5.69
N GLU A 164 -22.49 -14.99 5.67
CA GLU A 164 -22.36 -14.16 6.87
C GLU A 164 -23.47 -14.43 7.89
N ALA A 165 -24.73 -14.46 7.43
CA ALA A 165 -25.87 -14.79 8.28
C ALA A 165 -25.75 -16.20 8.88
N ASN A 166 -25.30 -17.18 8.09
CA ASN A 166 -25.08 -18.55 8.58
C ASN A 166 -23.98 -18.59 9.66
N ARG A 167 -22.88 -17.85 9.50
CA ARG A 167 -21.83 -17.76 10.54
C ARG A 167 -22.37 -17.16 11.84
N TYR A 168 -23.27 -16.19 11.75
CA TYR A 168 -23.94 -15.61 12.91
C TYR A 168 -24.81 -16.66 13.62
N ASN A 169 -25.64 -17.38 12.85
CA ASN A 169 -26.51 -18.45 13.37
C ASN A 169 -25.73 -19.60 14.01
N GLU A 170 -24.60 -19.98 13.43
CA GLU A 170 -23.73 -21.05 13.92
C GLU A 170 -22.82 -20.62 15.08
N SER A 171 -22.96 -19.38 15.59
CA SER A 171 -22.09 -18.80 16.63
C SER A 171 -20.59 -18.84 16.28
N LYS A 172 -20.25 -18.87 14.99
CA LYS A 172 -18.87 -18.80 14.47
C LYS A 172 -18.41 -17.36 14.25
N PHE A 173 -19.30 -16.40 14.45
CA PHE A 173 -18.99 -14.98 14.41
C PHE A 173 -18.21 -14.53 15.66
N SER A 174 -17.17 -13.71 15.46
CA SER A 174 -16.39 -13.15 16.57
C SER A 174 -16.43 -11.63 16.53
N CYS A 175 -17.17 -11.01 17.46
CA CYS A 175 -17.23 -9.55 17.60
C CYS A 175 -15.83 -8.95 17.83
N TYR A 176 -14.95 -9.66 18.56
CA TYR A 176 -13.58 -9.23 18.79
C TYR A 176 -12.80 -9.06 17.48
N LEU A 177 -12.91 -10.04 16.58
CA LEU A 177 -12.21 -10.03 15.29
C LEU A 177 -12.72 -8.91 14.38
N VAL A 178 -14.04 -8.70 14.36
CA VAL A 178 -14.65 -7.59 13.62
C VAL A 178 -14.24 -6.22 14.19
N ASN A 179 -14.27 -6.07 15.51
CA ASN A 179 -13.82 -4.84 16.16
C ASN A 179 -12.33 -4.55 15.91
N ALA A 180 -11.49 -5.58 15.76
CA ALA A 180 -10.09 -5.40 15.38
C ALA A 180 -9.96 -4.78 13.97
N LEU A 181 -10.79 -5.19 13.01
CA LEU A 181 -10.81 -4.57 11.67
C LEU A 181 -11.31 -3.12 11.71
N TYR A 182 -12.36 -2.81 12.50
CA TYR A 182 -12.79 -1.42 12.68
C TYR A 182 -11.73 -0.56 13.35
N ALA A 183 -11.05 -1.09 14.38
CA ALA A 183 -9.96 -0.39 15.05
C ALA A 183 -8.79 -0.10 14.09
N ASP A 184 -8.41 -1.06 13.25
CA ASP A 184 -7.39 -0.85 12.22
C ASP A 184 -7.84 0.18 11.17
N ALA A 185 -9.10 0.14 10.74
CA ALA A 185 -9.64 1.13 9.80
C ALA A 185 -9.55 2.56 10.37
N ALA A 186 -9.96 2.74 11.63
CA ALA A 186 -9.89 4.03 12.32
C ALA A 186 -8.44 4.49 12.50
N ALA A 187 -7.55 3.60 12.96
CA ALA A 187 -6.13 3.92 13.12
C ALA A 187 -5.48 4.32 11.79
N ALA A 188 -5.70 3.53 10.73
CA ALA A 188 -5.19 3.82 9.40
C ALA A 188 -5.69 5.17 8.87
N LEU A 189 -6.98 5.48 9.09
CA LEU A 189 -7.54 6.78 8.72
C LEU A 189 -6.89 7.93 9.50
N CYS A 190 -6.66 7.77 10.81
CA CYS A 190 -5.93 8.75 11.61
C CYS A 190 -4.50 8.96 11.07
N TYR A 191 -3.79 7.88 10.72
CA TYR A 191 -2.48 7.97 10.07
C TYR A 191 -2.55 8.79 8.78
N ALA A 192 -3.51 8.50 7.90
CA ALA A 192 -3.70 9.25 6.67
C ALA A 192 -3.93 10.74 6.95
N ILE A 193 -4.90 11.07 7.82
CA ILE A 193 -5.25 12.46 8.16
C ILE A 193 -4.06 13.22 8.72
N PHE A 194 -3.37 12.67 9.73
CA PHE A 194 -2.26 13.37 10.38
C PHE A 194 -1.09 13.62 9.42
N HIS A 195 -0.73 12.66 8.59
CA HIS A 195 0.37 12.80 7.64
C HIS A 195 0.05 13.76 6.48
N PHE A 196 -1.23 13.85 6.07
CA PHE A 196 -1.66 14.86 5.10
C PHE A 196 -1.68 16.28 5.69
N ALA A 197 -2.29 16.43 6.87
CA ALA A 197 -2.55 17.73 7.47
C ALA A 197 -1.30 18.35 8.13
N PHE A 198 -0.45 17.53 8.77
CA PHE A 198 0.65 18.01 9.62
C PHE A 198 2.03 17.40 9.31
N PRO A 199 2.44 17.28 8.04
CA PRO A 199 3.71 16.62 7.70
C PRO A 199 4.92 17.34 8.30
N GLN A 200 4.90 18.68 8.39
CA GLN A 200 6.02 19.44 8.98
C GLN A 200 6.16 19.16 10.48
N ASN A 201 5.04 19.17 11.22
CA ASN A 201 5.06 18.90 12.65
C ASN A 201 5.51 17.48 12.95
N ILE A 202 5.03 16.50 12.17
CA ILE A 202 5.44 15.10 12.30
C ILE A 202 6.94 14.98 12.06
N LEU A 203 7.45 15.46 10.93
CA LEU A 203 8.86 15.30 10.58
C LEU A 203 9.79 16.05 11.54
N LYS A 204 9.47 17.29 11.93
CA LYS A 204 10.27 18.04 12.91
C LYS A 204 10.29 17.39 14.30
N LEU A 205 9.24 16.64 14.64
CA LEU A 205 9.20 15.88 15.88
C LEU A 205 10.11 14.66 15.78
N VAL A 206 10.03 13.88 14.69
CA VAL A 206 10.67 12.55 14.63
C VAL A 206 12.07 12.56 14.01
N ILE A 207 12.41 13.49 13.12
CA ILE A 207 13.71 13.58 12.45
C ILE A 207 14.65 14.50 13.24
N LYS A 208 15.95 14.19 13.24
CA LYS A 208 16.96 15.03 13.90
C LYS A 208 16.96 16.46 13.32
N PRO A 209 17.09 17.50 14.17
CA PRO A 209 17.21 18.88 13.72
C PRO A 209 18.44 19.16 12.85
N SER A 210 19.47 18.30 12.93
CA SER A 210 20.69 18.41 12.12
C SER A 210 20.51 17.94 10.68
N LEU A 211 19.37 17.32 10.35
CA LEU A 211 19.02 16.94 9.00
C LEU A 211 18.07 18.00 8.46
N ASP A 212 18.50 18.70 7.41
CA ASP A 212 17.70 19.76 6.81
C ASP A 212 16.46 19.17 6.14
N LEU A 213 15.29 19.58 6.62
CA LEU A 213 14.00 19.18 6.06
C LEU A 213 13.56 20.16 4.98
N ASP A 214 13.38 19.64 3.77
CA ASP A 214 12.90 20.40 2.63
C ASP A 214 11.47 20.01 2.19
N SER A 215 11.03 20.58 1.08
CA SER A 215 9.71 20.34 0.50
C SER A 215 9.48 18.89 0.04
N HIS A 216 10.54 18.19 -0.40
CA HIS A 216 10.45 16.79 -0.83
C HIS A 216 10.18 15.87 0.35
N HIS A 217 10.79 16.13 1.50
CA HIS A 217 10.49 15.40 2.73
C HIS A 217 9.01 15.53 3.10
N TYR A 218 8.46 16.75 3.05
CA TYR A 218 7.04 16.97 3.35
C TYR A 218 6.11 16.31 2.32
N MET A 219 6.50 16.26 1.04
CA MET A 219 5.77 15.53 0.02
C MET A 219 5.75 14.03 0.33
N TRP A 220 6.90 13.42 0.60
CA TRP A 220 6.97 11.98 0.91
C TRP A 220 6.23 11.59 2.18
N CYS A 221 6.20 12.48 3.18
CA CYS A 221 5.37 12.30 4.36
C CYS A 221 3.87 12.22 4.00
N ARG A 222 3.39 13.09 3.10
CA ARG A 222 2.00 13.03 2.60
C ARG A 222 1.74 11.81 1.73
N VAL A 223 2.70 11.41 0.88
CA VAL A 223 2.61 10.18 0.07
C VAL A 223 2.48 8.95 0.99
N PHE A 224 3.25 8.89 2.07
CA PHE A 224 3.08 7.88 3.09
C PHE A 224 1.66 7.91 3.69
N GLY A 225 1.14 9.09 4.03
CA GLY A 225 -0.26 9.27 4.45
C GLY A 225 -1.29 8.78 3.43
N ALA A 226 -1.08 9.04 2.13
CA ALA A 226 -1.94 8.58 1.05
C ALA A 226 -2.06 7.05 1.00
N LEU A 227 -0.95 6.34 1.24
CA LEU A 227 -0.92 4.88 1.25
C LEU A 227 -1.73 4.27 2.40
N TRP A 228 -1.98 5.03 3.48
CA TRP A 228 -2.83 4.59 4.58
C TRP A 228 -4.34 4.65 4.27
N LEU A 229 -4.75 5.28 3.17
CA LEU A 229 -6.15 5.20 2.72
C LEU A 229 -6.53 3.78 2.29
N MET A 230 -5.60 3.03 1.71
CA MET A 230 -5.81 1.63 1.31
C MET A 230 -6.17 0.74 2.52
N PRO A 231 -5.39 0.69 3.62
CA PRO A 231 -5.78 -0.06 4.79
C PRO A 231 -6.99 0.53 5.51
N ALA A 232 -7.21 1.84 5.49
CA ALA A 232 -8.41 2.44 6.09
C ALA A 232 -9.71 1.92 5.45
N VAL A 233 -9.79 2.01 4.13
CA VAL A 233 -10.94 1.50 3.37
C VAL A 233 -10.96 -0.03 3.34
N GLY A 234 -9.79 -0.65 3.14
CA GLY A 234 -9.65 -2.11 3.08
C GLY A 234 -10.12 -2.80 4.36
N SER A 235 -9.75 -2.28 5.54
CA SER A 235 -10.19 -2.85 6.82
C SER A 235 -11.68 -2.64 7.07
N LEU A 236 -12.22 -1.50 6.66
CA LEU A 236 -13.66 -1.23 6.75
C LEU A 236 -14.48 -2.23 5.92
N VAL A 237 -14.02 -2.50 4.68
CA VAL A 237 -14.72 -3.44 3.79
C VAL A 237 -14.44 -4.90 4.16
N ALA A 238 -13.26 -5.20 4.71
CA ALA A 238 -12.91 -6.55 5.13
C ALA A 238 -13.92 -7.12 6.12
N VAL A 239 -14.52 -6.29 7.00
CA VAL A 239 -15.55 -6.73 7.95
C VAL A 239 -16.67 -7.52 7.27
N HIS A 240 -17.11 -7.08 6.09
CA HIS A 240 -18.22 -7.66 5.32
C HIS A 240 -17.75 -8.59 4.19
N SER A 241 -16.46 -8.89 4.15
CA SER A 241 -15.87 -9.73 3.11
C SER A 241 -15.82 -11.20 3.51
N THR A 242 -15.58 -12.09 2.54
CA THR A 242 -15.35 -13.51 2.85
C THR A 242 -14.10 -13.70 3.71
N PRO A 243 -14.01 -14.76 4.53
CA PRO A 243 -12.83 -15.01 5.35
C PRO A 243 -11.52 -15.14 4.57
N ALA A 244 -11.58 -15.62 3.32
CA ALA A 244 -10.41 -15.67 2.43
C ALA A 244 -9.89 -14.25 2.07
N LEU A 245 -10.79 -13.31 1.79
CA LEU A 245 -10.45 -11.91 1.50
C LEU A 245 -10.00 -11.19 2.78
N GLN A 246 -10.64 -11.46 3.92
CA GLN A 246 -10.20 -10.95 5.23
C GLN A 246 -8.77 -11.38 5.55
N LEU A 247 -8.45 -12.67 5.38
CA LEU A 247 -7.12 -13.20 5.66
C LEU A 247 -6.06 -12.61 4.71
N THR A 248 -6.41 -12.44 3.44
CA THR A 248 -5.55 -11.80 2.43
C THR A 248 -5.25 -10.35 2.80
N HIS A 249 -6.28 -9.59 3.18
CA HIS A 249 -6.14 -8.22 3.64
C HIS A 249 -5.30 -8.12 4.91
N LEU A 250 -5.55 -8.99 5.91
CA LEU A 250 -4.76 -9.03 7.14
C LEU A 250 -3.29 -9.41 6.88
N LEU A 251 -3.01 -10.28 5.91
CA LEU A 251 -1.63 -10.56 5.47
C LEU A 251 -0.98 -9.29 4.92
N GLN A 252 -1.68 -8.55 4.06
CA GLN A 252 -1.20 -7.27 3.56
C GLN A 252 -0.85 -6.32 4.72
N ARG A 253 -1.77 -6.17 5.69
CA ARG A 253 -1.54 -5.33 6.87
C ARG A 253 -0.34 -5.79 7.68
N LEU A 254 -0.21 -7.09 7.91
CA LEU A 254 0.91 -7.66 8.62
C LEU A 254 2.25 -7.32 7.95
N VAL A 255 2.36 -7.50 6.63
CA VAL A 255 3.58 -7.16 5.88
C VAL A 255 3.88 -5.67 5.98
N VAL A 256 2.87 -4.79 5.87
CA VAL A 256 3.06 -3.34 6.03
C VAL A 256 3.64 -3.01 7.41
N GLN A 257 3.04 -3.50 8.48
CA GLN A 257 3.46 -3.14 9.84
C GLN A 257 4.84 -3.69 10.20
N VAL A 258 5.12 -4.94 9.80
CA VAL A 258 6.45 -5.53 9.98
C VAL A 258 7.49 -4.72 9.21
N GLY A 259 7.21 -4.35 7.96
CA GLY A 259 8.12 -3.53 7.15
C GLY A 259 8.35 -2.15 7.77
N ILE A 260 7.29 -1.46 8.22
CA ILE A 260 7.40 -0.16 8.91
C ILE A 260 8.25 -0.28 10.18
N PHE A 261 8.02 -1.32 10.99
CA PHE A 261 8.81 -1.55 12.20
C PHE A 261 10.29 -1.78 11.88
N VAL A 262 10.60 -2.61 10.87
CA VAL A 262 11.97 -2.82 10.39
C VAL A 262 12.60 -1.52 9.89
N LEU A 263 11.85 -0.66 9.19
CA LEU A 263 12.35 0.64 8.77
C LEU A 263 12.62 1.58 9.95
N HIS A 264 11.82 1.53 11.02
CA HIS A 264 12.17 2.26 12.23
C HIS A 264 13.48 1.74 12.87
N VAL A 265 13.66 0.42 12.91
CA VAL A 265 14.91 -0.19 13.41
C VAL A 265 16.10 0.29 12.56
N TYR A 266 15.99 0.17 11.24
CA TYR A 266 17.01 0.62 10.30
C TYR A 266 17.31 2.12 10.44
N GLY A 267 16.26 2.95 10.46
CA GLY A 267 16.31 4.40 10.64
C GLY A 267 17.00 4.84 11.92
N HIS A 268 16.78 4.11 13.02
CA HIS A 268 17.37 4.40 14.31
C HIS A 268 18.83 3.95 14.41
N TRP A 269 19.09 2.66 14.19
CA TRP A 269 20.37 2.04 14.54
C TRP A 269 21.39 2.04 13.41
N ILE A 270 20.96 2.13 12.15
CA ILE A 270 21.86 2.03 10.99
C ILE A 270 22.17 3.41 10.42
N ILE A 271 21.13 4.15 10.02
CA ILE A 271 21.31 5.46 9.37
C ILE A 271 21.14 6.64 10.33
N ASN A 272 20.69 6.39 11.56
CA ASN A 272 20.68 7.34 12.66
C ASN A 272 19.96 8.68 12.35
N VAL A 273 18.82 8.62 11.66
CA VAL A 273 18.07 9.81 11.17
C VAL A 273 17.08 10.38 12.18
N PHE A 274 16.71 9.60 13.20
CA PHE A 274 15.65 9.99 14.12
C PHE A 274 16.14 10.83 15.30
N SER A 275 15.34 11.81 15.71
CA SER A 275 15.49 12.55 16.97
C SER A 275 15.13 11.67 18.16
N PRO A 276 15.51 11.97 19.40
CA PRO A 276 15.08 11.20 20.57
C PRO A 276 13.55 11.04 20.71
N ASN A 277 12.77 11.99 20.19
CA ASN A 277 11.30 11.99 20.29
C ASN A 277 10.63 10.93 19.40
N HIS A 278 11.35 10.33 18.43
CA HIS A 278 10.79 9.25 17.60
C HIS A 278 10.44 7.98 18.40
N ILE A 279 10.88 7.85 19.67
CA ILE A 279 10.59 6.68 20.50
C ILE A 279 9.09 6.41 20.59
N THR A 280 8.27 7.47 20.65
CA THR A 280 6.81 7.34 20.62
C THR A 280 6.32 6.70 19.33
N ALA A 281 6.80 7.17 18.17
CA ALA A 281 6.45 6.58 16.88
C ALA A 281 6.93 5.12 16.77
N PHE A 282 8.13 4.81 17.29
CA PHE A 282 8.67 3.46 17.34
C PHE A 282 7.81 2.51 18.19
N MET A 283 7.40 2.95 19.38
CA MET A 283 6.52 2.18 20.26
C MET A 283 5.15 1.93 19.62
N ILE A 284 4.59 2.95 18.95
CA ILE A 284 3.33 2.81 18.22
C ILE A 284 3.48 1.78 17.09
N ALA A 285 4.56 1.84 16.30
CA ALA A 285 4.83 0.85 15.26
C ALA A 285 4.97 -0.59 15.82
N GLY A 286 5.68 -0.75 16.95
CA GLY A 286 5.81 -2.05 17.63
C GLY A 286 4.48 -2.60 18.15
N PHE A 287 3.62 -1.72 18.70
CA PHE A 287 2.27 -2.07 19.10
C PHE A 287 1.43 -2.54 17.91
N PHE A 288 1.38 -1.78 16.81
CA PHE A 288 0.62 -2.16 15.62
C PHE A 288 1.13 -3.44 14.98
N MET A 289 2.44 -3.64 14.90
CA MET A 289 3.03 -4.91 14.45
C MET A 289 2.51 -6.09 15.29
N SER A 290 2.58 -5.98 16.61
CA SER A 290 2.12 -7.03 17.53
C SER A 290 0.61 -7.27 17.43
N PHE A 291 -0.18 -6.20 17.31
CA PHE A 291 -1.62 -6.24 17.10
C PHE A 291 -1.99 -6.99 15.81
N HIS A 292 -1.31 -6.70 14.70
CA HIS A 292 -1.58 -7.37 13.42
C HIS A 292 -1.10 -8.82 13.37
N ILE A 293 0.03 -9.14 14.01
CA ILE A 293 0.47 -10.54 14.20
C ILE A 293 -0.63 -11.32 14.94
N SER A 294 -1.07 -10.82 16.10
CA SER A 294 -2.11 -11.46 16.92
C SER A 294 -3.41 -11.63 16.13
N THR A 295 -3.89 -10.55 15.50
CA THR A 295 -5.13 -10.55 14.72
C THR A 295 -5.07 -11.55 13.56
N PHE A 296 -3.99 -11.54 12.78
CA PHE A 296 -3.81 -12.45 11.64
C PHE A 296 -3.86 -13.93 12.07
N TYR A 297 -3.13 -14.32 13.11
CA TYR A 297 -3.11 -15.72 13.56
C TYR A 297 -4.43 -16.15 14.21
N ARG A 298 -5.14 -15.25 14.90
CA ARG A 298 -6.48 -15.52 15.42
C ARG A 298 -7.49 -15.73 14.30
N TYR A 299 -7.48 -14.88 13.27
CA TYR A 299 -8.31 -15.06 12.07
C TYR A 299 -8.00 -16.38 11.37
N LYS A 300 -6.71 -16.65 11.10
CA LYS A 300 -6.28 -17.88 10.45
C LYS A 300 -6.74 -19.13 11.21
N LYS A 301 -6.71 -19.10 12.55
CA LYS A 301 -7.20 -20.19 13.40
C LYS A 301 -8.73 -20.32 13.36
N ALA A 302 -9.46 -19.19 13.47
CA ALA A 302 -10.92 -19.18 13.49
C ALA A 302 -11.53 -19.72 12.20
N PHE A 303 -10.89 -19.48 11.06
CA PHE A 303 -11.38 -19.89 9.73
C PHE A 303 -10.58 -21.04 9.11
N ALA A 304 -9.78 -21.75 9.90
CA ALA A 304 -8.93 -22.85 9.41
C ALA A 304 -9.74 -24.02 8.79
N SER A 305 -10.97 -24.23 9.26
CA SER A 305 -11.87 -25.29 8.81
C SER A 305 -12.77 -24.87 7.65
N GLU A 306 -12.81 -23.60 7.27
CA GLU A 306 -13.57 -23.18 6.11
C GLU A 306 -12.85 -23.65 4.84
N PRO A 307 -13.59 -24.20 3.86
CA PRO A 307 -12.98 -24.60 2.60
C PRO A 307 -12.30 -23.38 2.00
N LYS A 308 -10.99 -23.50 1.72
CA LYS A 308 -10.29 -22.52 0.89
C LYS A 308 -11.12 -22.39 -0.37
N GLN A 309 -11.74 -21.24 -0.59
CA GLN A 309 -12.35 -20.97 -1.89
C GLN A 309 -11.20 -20.97 -2.89
N SER A 310 -10.92 -22.13 -3.49
CA SER A 310 -10.40 -22.13 -4.84
C SER A 310 -11.47 -21.38 -5.61
N ILE A 311 -11.15 -20.17 -6.06
CA ILE A 311 -11.97 -19.47 -7.03
C ILE A 311 -11.89 -20.36 -8.27
N SER A 312 -12.77 -21.36 -8.32
CA SER A 312 -12.71 -22.44 -9.28
C SER A 312 -12.89 -21.79 -10.63
N VAL A 313 -11.88 -21.88 -11.48
CA VAL A 313 -12.01 -21.58 -12.89
C VAL A 313 -13.12 -22.51 -13.40
N LYS A 314 -14.33 -21.97 -13.58
CA LYS A 314 -15.34 -22.64 -14.40
C LYS A 314 -14.64 -22.86 -15.74
N LYS A 315 -14.26 -24.11 -16.03
CA LYS A 315 -14.01 -24.56 -17.39
C LYS A 315 -15.35 -24.42 -18.09
N ILE A 316 -15.53 -23.31 -18.79
CA ILE A 316 -16.59 -23.21 -19.78
C ILE A 316 -16.17 -24.20 -20.87
N LYS A 317 -16.96 -25.28 -20.99
CA LYS A 317 -16.89 -26.19 -22.13
C LYS A 317 -17.45 -25.49 -23.36
#